data_AF-A0A6J0YIN9-F1
#
_entry.id   AF-A0A6J0YIN9-F1
#
_cell.length_a   1.000
_cell.length_b   1.000
_cell.length_c   1.000
_cell.angle_alpha   90.00
_cell.angle_beta   90.00
_cell.angle_gamma   90.00
#
_symmetry.space_group_name_H-M   'P 1'
#
loop_
_entity.id
_entity.type
_entity.pdbx_description
1 polymer ?
#
loop_
_entity_poly.entity_id
_entity_poly.type
_entity_poly.pdbx_seq_one_letter_code
_entity_poly.pdbx_strand_id
1 'polypeptide(L)'
;MGLLNVTHPAFFLLTGIPGLESAQLWLAGPLCVMYAVALGGNTVILQAVRAEPSLHQPMCYFLSMLSLSDMGMSVATLPTVLRTFCLNARTIDFHACLIQMFLIHCFSVMESGVLLAMSFDRYVAICDPLRYATVFTNEVITGMGLAVTARSFIILFPLPFLIQRLPICRSNVLSHSYCLHPDMMKLACADITINIVYGLFVLISTIGMDLLFIFLSYVLILRSVMAIASHEERLKALNTCVSHILAVLAFYVPMIGVSMVHRFGKNVPGFIHVLLSNIYLFVPPVLNPLIYSAKTKEIRRAIVHMFHHIKM
;
A
#
# COMPACT_ATOMS: atom_id res chain seq x y z
N MET A 1 -25.80 -32.14 -1.05
CA MET A 1 -25.76 -31.00 -2.00
C MET A 1 -26.90 -30.06 -1.62
N GLY A 2 -26.73 -29.26 -0.56
CA GLY A 2 -27.72 -28.27 -0.14
C GLY A 2 -27.33 -26.93 -0.72
N LEU A 3 -28.11 -26.41 -1.67
CA LEU A 3 -27.99 -25.01 -2.09
C LEU A 3 -28.41 -24.13 -0.90
N LEU A 4 -27.44 -23.62 -0.14
CA LEU A 4 -27.66 -22.44 0.68
C LEU A 4 -28.08 -21.34 -0.29
N ASN A 5 -29.33 -20.85 -0.17
CA ASN A 5 -29.79 -19.69 -0.90
C ASN A 5 -29.12 -18.45 -0.29
N VAL A 6 -27.83 -18.26 -0.58
CA VAL A 6 -27.04 -17.16 -0.04
C VAL A 6 -27.58 -15.87 -0.61
N THR A 7 -28.21 -15.06 0.24
CA THR A 7 -28.78 -13.77 -0.14
C THR A 7 -27.67 -12.72 -0.12
N HIS A 8 -27.41 -12.13 -1.29
CA HIS A 8 -26.53 -10.98 -1.46
C HIS A 8 -27.34 -9.77 -1.94
N PRO A 9 -26.99 -8.54 -1.51
CA PRO A 9 -27.53 -7.35 -2.13
C PRO A 9 -27.02 -7.25 -3.57
N ALA A 10 -27.86 -6.74 -4.48
CA ALA A 10 -27.43 -6.46 -5.86
C ALA A 10 -26.35 -5.38 -5.90
N PHE A 11 -26.38 -4.42 -4.96
CA PHE A 11 -25.43 -3.33 -4.86
C PHE A 11 -25.21 -2.92 -3.41
N PHE A 12 -24.02 -2.36 -3.14
CA PHE A 12 -23.72 -1.62 -1.92
C PHE A 12 -23.85 -0.11 -2.14
N LEU A 13 -24.19 0.60 -1.07
CA LEU A 13 -24.23 2.06 -1.00
C LEU A 13 -23.02 2.55 -0.17
N LEU A 14 -22.12 3.28 -0.82
CA LEU A 14 -20.89 3.82 -0.26
C LEU A 14 -21.17 5.17 0.42
N THR A 15 -20.91 5.27 1.72
CA THR A 15 -21.19 6.51 2.48
C THR A 15 -20.11 7.56 2.27
N GLY A 16 -18.86 7.15 2.04
CA GLY A 16 -17.72 8.06 2.02
C GLY A 16 -17.21 8.35 3.42
N ILE A 17 -17.65 9.44 4.05
CA ILE A 17 -17.27 9.86 5.41
C ILE A 17 -18.55 10.07 6.24
N PRO A 18 -18.85 9.17 7.19
CA PRO A 18 -20.01 9.28 8.07
C PRO A 18 -19.99 10.58 8.87
N GLY A 19 -21.12 11.31 8.86
CA GLY A 19 -21.28 12.58 9.57
C GLY A 19 -20.70 13.81 8.85
N LEU A 20 -20.06 13.65 7.70
CA LEU A 20 -19.52 14.75 6.89
C LEU A 20 -20.09 14.76 5.46
N GLU A 21 -21.28 14.19 5.29
CA GLU A 21 -21.95 14.06 4.00
C GLU A 21 -22.19 15.42 3.32
N SER A 22 -22.51 16.45 4.10
CA SER A 22 -22.71 17.82 3.61
C SER A 22 -21.43 18.52 3.13
N ALA A 23 -20.24 18.05 3.56
CA ALA A 23 -18.96 18.62 3.14
C ALA A 23 -18.20 17.72 2.13
N GLN A 24 -18.84 16.67 1.59
CA GLN A 24 -18.22 15.79 0.59
C GLN A 24 -17.71 16.56 -0.63
N LEU A 25 -18.47 17.54 -1.11
CA LEU A 25 -18.05 18.37 -2.24
C LEU A 25 -16.79 19.20 -1.93
N TRP A 26 -16.64 19.66 -0.69
CA TRP A 26 -15.43 20.37 -0.25
C TRP A 26 -14.21 19.45 -0.15
N LEU A 27 -14.41 18.17 0.19
CA LEU A 27 -13.36 17.17 0.29
C LEU A 27 -12.92 16.61 -1.08
N ALA A 28 -13.76 16.77 -2.10
CA ALA A 28 -13.45 16.34 -3.46
C ALA A 28 -12.16 17.00 -4.00
N GLY A 29 -11.99 18.31 -3.80
CA GLY A 29 -10.80 19.05 -4.25
C GLY A 29 -9.49 18.47 -3.70
N PRO A 30 -9.32 18.38 -2.36
CA PRO A 30 -8.16 17.74 -1.74
C PRO A 30 -7.93 16.29 -2.19
N LEU A 31 -8.98 15.47 -2.32
CA LEU A 31 -8.87 14.09 -2.79
C LEU A 31 -8.35 14.01 -4.23
N CYS A 32 -8.85 14.86 -5.12
CA CYS A 32 -8.38 14.95 -6.51
C CYS A 32 -6.89 15.34 -6.57
N VAL A 33 -6.46 16.28 -5.74
CA VAL A 33 -5.03 16.66 -5.65
C VAL A 33 -4.20 15.48 -5.17
N MET A 34 -4.64 14.75 -4.13
CA MET A 34 -3.92 13.56 -3.65
C MET A 34 -3.80 12.48 -4.74
N TYR A 35 -4.87 12.19 -5.48
CA TYR A 35 -4.81 11.26 -6.62
C TYR A 35 -3.90 11.74 -7.74
N ALA A 36 -3.92 13.04 -8.06
CA ALA A 36 -3.04 13.61 -9.07
C ALA A 36 -1.56 13.48 -8.66
N VAL A 37 -1.24 13.74 -7.39
CA VAL A 37 0.13 13.57 -6.86
C VAL A 37 0.52 12.10 -6.81
N ALA A 38 -0.36 11.21 -6.35
CA ALA A 38 -0.08 9.77 -6.29
C ALA A 38 0.16 9.18 -7.68
N LEU A 39 -0.76 9.39 -8.62
CA LEU A 39 -0.63 8.85 -9.98
C LEU A 39 0.49 9.55 -10.75
N GLY A 40 0.54 10.88 -10.71
CA GLY A 40 1.54 11.67 -11.42
C GLY A 40 2.95 11.45 -10.89
N GLY A 41 3.13 11.50 -9.56
CA GLY A 41 4.43 11.30 -8.91
C GLY A 41 5.01 9.92 -9.17
N ASN A 42 4.21 8.87 -9.00
CA ASN A 42 4.65 7.50 -9.28
C ASN A 42 4.91 7.28 -10.78
N THR A 43 4.11 7.88 -11.67
CA THR A 43 4.38 7.84 -13.13
C THR A 43 5.71 8.51 -13.46
N VAL A 44 6.00 9.68 -12.89
CA VAL A 44 7.26 10.40 -13.09
C VAL A 44 8.45 9.55 -12.64
N ILE A 45 8.34 8.83 -11.52
CA ILE A 45 9.39 7.91 -11.07
C ILE A 45 9.61 6.78 -12.08
N LEU A 46 8.55 6.15 -12.56
CA LEU A 46 8.66 5.07 -13.55
C LEU A 46 9.33 5.57 -14.84
N GLN A 47 8.96 6.76 -15.30
CA GLN A 47 9.60 7.38 -16.47
C GLN A 47 11.06 7.73 -16.20
N ALA A 48 11.39 8.25 -15.02
CA ALA A 48 12.76 8.58 -14.64
C ALA A 48 13.66 7.34 -14.68
N VAL A 49 13.22 6.25 -14.02
CA VAL A 49 13.97 4.98 -13.98
C VAL A 49 14.11 4.39 -15.38
N ARG A 50 13.08 4.51 -16.23
CA ARG A 50 13.12 4.01 -17.62
C ARG A 50 14.05 4.82 -18.52
N ALA A 51 14.08 6.14 -18.36
CA ALA A 51 14.78 7.06 -19.26
C ALA A 51 16.27 7.22 -18.91
N GLU A 52 16.63 7.06 -17.64
CA GLU A 52 17.97 7.38 -17.15
C GLU A 52 18.75 6.10 -16.77
N PRO A 53 19.75 5.68 -17.57
CA PRO A 53 20.52 4.46 -17.31
C PRO A 53 21.27 4.48 -15.97
N SER A 54 21.64 5.66 -15.46
CA SER A 54 22.30 5.76 -14.14
C SER A 54 21.40 5.37 -12.97
N LEU A 55 20.07 5.32 -13.19
CA LEU A 55 19.08 4.82 -12.23
C LEU A 55 18.82 3.31 -12.33
N HIS A 56 19.47 2.57 -13.23
CA HIS A 56 19.33 1.11 -13.32
C HIS A 56 20.07 0.36 -12.20
N GLN A 57 19.75 0.72 -10.96
CA GLN A 57 20.27 0.12 -9.74
C GLN A 57 19.16 -0.67 -9.03
N PRO A 58 19.49 -1.71 -8.23
CA PRO A 58 18.50 -2.58 -7.60
C PRO A 58 17.41 -1.83 -6.82
N MET A 59 17.81 -0.83 -6.02
CA MET A 59 16.89 0.02 -5.27
C MET A 59 15.85 0.74 -6.16
N CYS A 60 16.23 1.18 -7.36
CA CYS A 60 15.33 1.88 -8.27
C CYS A 60 14.36 0.92 -9.00
N TYR A 61 14.75 -0.34 -9.19
CA TYR A 61 13.82 -1.36 -9.66
C TYR A 61 12.78 -1.69 -8.60
N PHE A 62 13.18 -1.84 -7.33
CA PHE A 62 12.22 -1.97 -6.24
C PHE A 62 11.32 -0.73 -6.13
N LEU A 63 11.87 0.47 -6.33
CA LEU A 63 11.09 1.70 -6.33
C LEU A 63 10.07 1.75 -7.47
N SER A 64 10.41 1.21 -8.65
CA SER A 64 9.46 1.02 -9.74
C SER A 64 8.34 0.06 -9.37
N MET A 65 8.66 -1.07 -8.71
CA MET A 65 7.64 -2.01 -8.21
C MET A 65 6.73 -1.38 -7.15
N LEU A 66 7.30 -0.58 -6.26
CA LEU A 66 6.55 0.21 -5.26
C LEU A 66 5.60 1.19 -5.96
N SER A 67 6.10 1.94 -6.94
CA SER A 67 5.33 2.91 -7.73
C SER A 67 4.18 2.25 -8.49
N LEU A 68 4.39 1.05 -9.06
CA LEU A 68 3.33 0.28 -9.72
C LEU A 68 2.26 -0.20 -8.72
N SER A 69 2.66 -0.60 -7.51
CA SER A 69 1.73 -0.99 -6.44
C SER A 69 0.85 0.19 -6.02
N ASP A 70 1.47 1.35 -5.79
CA ASP A 70 0.82 2.60 -5.39
C ASP A 70 -0.17 3.09 -6.45
N MET A 71 0.23 3.02 -7.73
CA MET A 71 -0.66 3.33 -8.85
C MET A 71 -1.82 2.33 -8.94
N GLY A 72 -1.55 1.03 -8.79
CA GLY A 72 -2.59 0.00 -8.78
C GLY A 72 -3.64 0.24 -7.71
N MET A 73 -3.21 0.54 -6.48
CA MET A 73 -4.10 0.88 -5.37
C MET A 73 -4.91 2.16 -5.65
N SER A 74 -4.26 3.18 -6.19
CA SER A 74 -4.90 4.45 -6.55
C SER A 74 -5.97 4.25 -7.65
N VAL A 75 -5.64 3.51 -8.71
CA VAL A 75 -6.57 3.22 -9.82
C VAL A 75 -7.73 2.34 -9.36
N ALA A 76 -7.51 1.37 -8.47
CA ALA A 76 -8.56 0.50 -7.96
C ALA A 76 -9.63 1.29 -7.17
N THR A 77 -9.23 2.34 -6.44
CA THR A 77 -10.13 3.13 -5.58
C THR A 77 -10.67 4.39 -6.24
N LEU A 78 -9.93 4.99 -7.18
CA LEU A 78 -10.29 6.25 -7.82
C LEU A 78 -11.73 6.28 -8.36
N PRO A 79 -12.24 5.26 -9.08
CA PRO A 79 -13.60 5.31 -9.63
C PRO A 79 -14.67 5.43 -8.54
N THR A 80 -14.56 4.69 -7.44
CA THR A 80 -15.59 4.71 -6.38
C THR A 80 -15.48 5.97 -5.54
N VAL A 81 -14.26 6.43 -5.24
CA VAL A 81 -14.05 7.66 -4.48
C VAL A 81 -14.54 8.86 -5.28
N LEU A 82 -14.16 8.99 -6.56
CA LEU A 82 -14.61 10.09 -7.41
C LEU A 82 -16.14 10.09 -7.60
N ARG A 83 -16.74 8.92 -7.85
CA ARG A 83 -18.21 8.81 -7.97
C ARG A 83 -18.93 9.21 -6.67
N THR A 84 -18.41 8.81 -5.52
CA THR A 84 -18.98 9.13 -4.20
C THR A 84 -18.88 10.62 -3.89
N PHE A 85 -17.69 11.23 -4.05
CA PHE A 85 -17.43 12.61 -3.62
C PHE A 85 -17.79 13.69 -4.66
N CYS A 86 -17.64 13.41 -5.96
CA CYS A 86 -17.87 14.40 -7.02
C CYS A 86 -19.25 14.28 -7.67
N LEU A 87 -19.75 13.06 -7.84
CA LEU A 87 -20.97 12.78 -8.61
C LEU A 87 -22.17 12.40 -7.74
N ASN A 88 -21.96 12.32 -6.41
CA ASN A 88 -22.94 11.80 -5.45
C ASN A 88 -23.53 10.43 -5.85
N ALA A 89 -22.79 9.65 -6.65
CA ALA A 89 -23.19 8.35 -7.17
C ALA A 89 -22.56 7.27 -6.28
N ARG A 90 -23.33 6.80 -5.31
CA ARG A 90 -22.83 5.98 -4.19
C ARG A 90 -22.92 4.47 -4.41
N THR A 91 -23.42 4.00 -5.56
CA THR A 91 -23.70 2.58 -5.79
C THR A 91 -22.53 1.83 -6.44
N ILE A 92 -22.23 0.65 -5.91
CA ILE A 92 -21.29 -0.32 -6.50
C ILE A 92 -21.92 -1.71 -6.50
N ASP A 93 -21.76 -2.44 -7.60
CA ASP A 93 -22.18 -3.85 -7.71
C ASP A 93 -21.42 -4.74 -6.71
N PHE A 94 -22.07 -5.78 -6.21
CA PHE A 94 -21.48 -6.70 -5.23
C PHE A 94 -20.16 -7.33 -5.70
N HIS A 95 -20.09 -7.82 -6.95
CA HIS A 95 -18.89 -8.44 -7.50
C HIS A 95 -17.81 -7.40 -7.80
N ALA A 96 -18.19 -6.22 -8.30
CA ALA A 96 -17.26 -5.10 -8.46
C ALA A 96 -16.60 -4.71 -7.13
N CYS A 97 -17.38 -4.73 -6.03
CA CYS A 97 -16.88 -4.46 -4.69
C CYS A 97 -15.88 -5.51 -4.21
N LEU A 98 -16.14 -6.80 -4.46
CA LEU A 98 -15.21 -7.89 -4.16
C LEU A 98 -13.89 -7.78 -4.93
N ILE A 99 -13.97 -7.43 -6.23
CA ILE A 99 -12.78 -7.22 -7.07
C ILE A 99 -11.97 -6.03 -6.55
N GLN A 100 -12.64 -4.91 -6.25
CA GLN A 100 -11.97 -3.73 -5.69
C GLN A 100 -11.28 -4.06 -4.37
N MET A 101 -11.98 -4.73 -3.44
CA MET A 101 -11.42 -5.17 -2.15
C MET A 101 -10.19 -6.06 -2.34
N PHE A 102 -10.26 -7.04 -3.25
CA PHE A 102 -9.14 -7.92 -3.58
C PHE A 102 -7.93 -7.13 -4.09
N LEU A 103 -8.13 -6.22 -5.03
CA LEU A 103 -7.06 -5.40 -5.59
C LEU A 103 -6.40 -4.52 -4.53
N ILE A 104 -7.18 -3.84 -3.68
CA ILE A 104 -6.65 -3.01 -2.58
C ILE A 104 -5.73 -3.82 -1.68
N HIS A 105 -6.18 -5.00 -1.22
CA HIS A 105 -5.35 -5.85 -0.36
C HIS A 105 -4.14 -6.42 -1.10
N CYS A 106 -4.28 -6.81 -2.37
CA CYS A 106 -3.18 -7.31 -3.19
C CYS A 106 -2.07 -6.28 -3.34
N PHE A 107 -2.42 -5.05 -3.70
CA PHE A 107 -1.43 -3.97 -3.82
C PHE A 107 -0.80 -3.62 -2.48
N SER A 108 -1.55 -3.66 -1.37
CA SER A 108 -0.98 -3.41 -0.04
C SER A 108 -0.01 -4.51 0.41
N VAL A 109 -0.32 -5.79 0.18
CA VAL A 109 0.62 -6.88 0.50
C VAL A 109 1.84 -6.85 -0.42
N MET A 110 1.66 -6.47 -1.69
CA MET A 110 2.75 -6.28 -2.62
C MET A 110 3.68 -5.14 -2.17
N GLU A 111 3.11 -3.99 -1.76
CA GLU A 111 3.85 -2.85 -1.22
C GLU A 111 4.71 -3.26 0.00
N SER A 112 4.11 -3.97 0.95
CA SER A 112 4.79 -4.54 2.12
C SER A 112 5.98 -5.43 1.73
N GLY A 113 5.77 -6.33 0.76
CA GLY A 113 6.83 -7.23 0.28
C GLY A 113 7.95 -6.50 -0.47
N VAL A 114 7.63 -5.42 -1.20
CA VAL A 114 8.62 -4.56 -1.85
C VAL A 114 9.45 -3.78 -0.81
N LEU A 115 8.82 -3.24 0.24
CA LEU A 115 9.55 -2.60 1.34
C LEU A 115 10.48 -3.58 2.06
N LEU A 116 10.06 -4.84 2.24
CA LEU A 116 10.95 -5.88 2.74
C LEU A 116 12.14 -6.14 1.79
N ALA A 117 11.90 -6.22 0.49
CA ALA A 117 12.98 -6.38 -0.49
C ALA A 117 13.96 -5.21 -0.45
N MET A 118 13.47 -3.97 -0.31
CA MET A 118 14.29 -2.78 -0.13
C MET A 118 15.10 -2.81 1.18
N SER A 119 14.54 -3.30 2.29
CA SER A 119 15.31 -3.44 3.53
C SER A 119 16.44 -4.45 3.39
N PHE A 120 16.22 -5.52 2.63
CA PHE A 120 17.25 -6.51 2.32
C PHE A 120 18.33 -5.92 1.41
N ASP A 121 17.96 -5.12 0.40
CA ASP A 121 18.91 -4.35 -0.42
C ASP A 121 19.81 -3.44 0.42
N ARG A 122 19.22 -2.64 1.32
CA ARG A 122 19.99 -1.79 2.25
C ARG A 122 20.89 -2.60 3.16
N TYR A 123 20.41 -3.74 3.65
CA TYR A 123 21.18 -4.64 4.51
C TYR A 123 22.44 -5.16 3.80
N VAL A 124 22.31 -5.73 2.61
CA VAL A 124 23.48 -6.27 1.88
C VAL A 124 24.42 -5.14 1.46
N ALA A 125 23.88 -4.00 1.00
CA ALA A 125 24.69 -2.85 0.59
C ALA A 125 25.60 -2.30 1.70
N ILE A 126 25.17 -2.38 2.96
CA ILE A 126 25.92 -1.84 4.11
C ILE A 126 26.73 -2.94 4.81
N CYS A 127 26.13 -4.10 5.07
CA CYS A 127 26.74 -5.16 5.87
C CYS A 127 27.68 -6.07 5.07
N ASP A 128 27.47 -6.20 3.75
CA ASP A 128 28.24 -7.09 2.88
C ASP A 128 28.46 -6.47 1.47
N PRO A 129 29.14 -5.30 1.40
CA PRO A 129 29.25 -4.54 0.16
C PRO A 129 29.98 -5.30 -0.96
N LEU A 130 30.90 -6.22 -0.62
CA LEU A 130 31.65 -7.02 -1.60
C LEU A 130 30.76 -8.03 -2.33
N ARG A 131 29.67 -8.49 -1.70
CA ARG A 131 28.72 -9.43 -2.29
C ARG A 131 27.50 -8.75 -2.89
N TYR A 132 27.36 -7.43 -2.77
CA TYR A 132 26.19 -6.71 -3.26
C TYR A 132 25.91 -6.96 -4.75
N ALA A 133 26.93 -6.82 -5.60
CA ALA A 133 26.79 -6.98 -7.06
C ALA A 133 26.46 -8.43 -7.49
N THR A 134 26.87 -9.43 -6.70
CA THR A 134 26.60 -10.84 -7.00
C THR A 134 25.25 -11.30 -6.46
N VAL A 135 24.76 -10.69 -5.37
CA VAL A 135 23.44 -10.97 -4.80
C VAL A 135 22.34 -10.28 -5.60
N PHE A 136 22.50 -9.00 -5.96
CA PHE A 136 21.47 -8.21 -6.63
C PHE A 136 21.68 -8.12 -8.14
N THR A 137 21.56 -9.27 -8.81
CA THR A 137 21.47 -9.33 -10.28
C THR A 137 20.06 -9.00 -10.76
N ASN A 138 19.92 -8.58 -12.02
CA ASN A 138 18.62 -8.29 -12.63
C ASN A 138 17.66 -9.49 -12.57
N GLU A 139 18.19 -10.70 -12.71
CA GLU A 139 17.42 -11.95 -12.60
C GLU A 139 16.87 -12.15 -11.19
N VAL A 140 17.71 -11.96 -10.16
CA VAL A 140 17.28 -12.08 -8.76
C VAL A 140 16.22 -11.02 -8.42
N ILE A 141 16.43 -9.78 -8.84
CA ILE A 141 15.48 -8.68 -8.60
C ILE A 141 14.14 -8.97 -9.27
N THR A 142 14.16 -9.42 -10.53
CA THR A 142 12.94 -9.81 -11.26
C THR A 142 12.24 -10.97 -10.58
N GLY A 143 13.01 -11.99 -10.15
CA GLY A 143 12.49 -13.13 -9.38
C GLY A 143 11.85 -12.71 -8.06
N MET A 144 12.46 -11.78 -7.33
CA MET A 144 11.89 -11.21 -6.10
C MET A 144 10.58 -10.48 -6.38
N GLY A 145 10.52 -9.65 -7.43
CA GLY A 145 9.29 -8.94 -7.83
C GLY A 145 8.15 -9.89 -8.20
N LEU A 146 8.45 -10.94 -8.99
CA LEU A 146 7.49 -11.99 -9.32
C LEU A 146 7.03 -12.76 -8.09
N ALA A 147 7.95 -13.10 -7.18
CA ALA A 147 7.63 -13.83 -5.96
C ALA A 147 6.73 -13.00 -5.02
N VAL A 148 7.02 -11.70 -4.84
CA VAL A 148 6.18 -10.79 -4.04
C VAL A 148 4.79 -10.65 -4.66
N THR A 149 4.71 -10.50 -5.98
CA THR A 149 3.43 -10.42 -6.70
C THR A 149 2.64 -11.72 -6.52
N ALA A 150 3.24 -12.87 -6.86
CA ALA A 150 2.60 -14.18 -6.75
C ALA A 150 2.14 -14.49 -5.32
N ARG A 151 2.98 -14.23 -4.31
CA ARG A 151 2.64 -14.36 -2.89
C ARG A 151 1.38 -13.56 -2.55
N SER A 152 1.32 -12.29 -2.97
CA SER A 152 0.19 -11.40 -2.70
C SER A 152 -1.11 -11.95 -3.29
N PHE A 153 -1.08 -12.33 -4.58
CA PHE A 153 -2.25 -12.91 -5.25
C PHE A 153 -2.68 -14.23 -4.63
N ILE A 154 -1.76 -15.18 -4.42
CA ILE A 154 -2.07 -16.53 -3.91
C ILE A 154 -2.67 -16.45 -2.50
N ILE A 155 -2.07 -15.66 -1.61
CA ILE A 155 -2.53 -15.53 -0.21
C ILE A 155 -3.87 -14.80 -0.12
N LEU A 156 -4.20 -13.90 -1.04
CA LEU A 156 -5.45 -13.13 -0.97
C LEU A 156 -6.57 -13.72 -1.82
N PHE A 157 -6.25 -14.60 -2.77
CA PHE A 157 -7.22 -15.20 -3.69
C PHE A 157 -8.43 -15.83 -2.99
N PRO A 158 -8.30 -16.48 -1.80
CA PRO A 158 -9.46 -17.02 -1.10
C PRO A 158 -10.41 -15.97 -0.50
N LEU A 159 -9.97 -14.73 -0.25
CA LEU A 159 -10.77 -13.73 0.47
C LEU A 159 -12.10 -13.40 -0.22
N PRO A 160 -12.17 -13.13 -1.54
CA PRO A 160 -13.44 -12.88 -2.22
C PRO A 160 -14.43 -14.03 -2.07
N PHE A 161 -13.97 -15.28 -2.19
CA PHE A 161 -14.81 -16.47 -2.03
C PHE A 161 -15.29 -16.66 -0.59
N LEU A 162 -14.43 -16.35 0.38
CA LEU A 162 -14.78 -16.41 1.81
C LEU A 162 -15.82 -15.35 2.21
N ILE A 163 -15.89 -14.23 1.49
CA ILE A 163 -16.98 -13.24 1.64
C ILE A 163 -18.21 -13.66 0.83
N GLN A 164 -18.04 -14.16 -0.40
CA GLN A 164 -19.14 -14.60 -1.26
C GLN A 164 -19.94 -15.76 -0.64
N ARG A 165 -19.35 -16.58 0.24
CA ARG A 165 -20.11 -17.61 0.97
C ARG A 165 -21.02 -17.06 2.07
N LEU A 166 -20.85 -15.80 2.49
CA LEU A 166 -21.58 -15.20 3.61
C LEU A 166 -22.88 -14.53 3.12
N PRO A 167 -24.04 -14.80 3.75
CA PRO A 167 -25.24 -14.02 3.51
C PRO A 167 -25.06 -12.61 4.09
N ILE A 168 -25.24 -11.60 3.23
CA ILE A 168 -25.18 -10.19 3.59
C ILE A 168 -26.61 -9.68 3.73
N CYS A 169 -27.12 -9.65 4.96
CA CYS A 169 -28.54 -9.34 5.21
C CYS A 169 -28.81 -8.24 6.24
N ARG A 170 -27.78 -7.74 6.95
CA ARG A 170 -27.99 -6.69 7.96
C ARG A 170 -28.21 -5.30 7.36
N SER A 171 -27.50 -4.99 6.28
CA SER A 171 -27.58 -3.73 5.54
C SER A 171 -26.83 -3.89 4.22
N ASN A 172 -27.05 -2.97 3.28
CA ASN A 172 -26.25 -2.80 2.07
C ASN A 172 -25.43 -1.50 2.08
N VAL A 173 -25.31 -0.83 3.22
CA VAL A 173 -24.57 0.43 3.37
C VAL A 173 -23.16 0.14 3.92
N LEU A 174 -22.14 0.59 3.19
CA LEU A 174 -20.74 0.57 3.60
C LEU A 174 -20.34 1.95 4.13
N SER A 175 -19.53 1.95 5.18
CA SER A 175 -19.09 3.16 5.89
C SER A 175 -18.11 4.00 5.06
N HIS A 176 -17.40 3.38 4.12
CA HIS A 176 -16.30 3.97 3.34
C HIS A 176 -16.71 4.30 1.89
N SER A 177 -15.89 5.08 1.19
CA SER A 177 -16.02 5.38 -0.26
C SER A 177 -15.43 4.30 -1.18
N TYR A 178 -15.03 3.17 -0.61
CA TYR A 178 -14.44 2.03 -1.29
C TYR A 178 -14.68 0.77 -0.47
N CYS A 179 -14.48 -0.39 -1.09
CA CYS A 179 -14.76 -1.68 -0.47
C CYS A 179 -13.61 -2.16 0.42
N LEU A 180 -13.87 -2.20 1.73
CA LEU A 180 -12.91 -2.64 2.75
C LEU A 180 -13.40 -3.93 3.41
N HIS A 181 -12.51 -4.94 3.51
CA HIS A 181 -12.87 -6.28 4.00
C HIS A 181 -13.57 -6.29 5.38
N PRO A 182 -13.02 -5.66 6.44
CA PRO A 182 -13.71 -5.52 7.72
C PRO A 182 -15.12 -4.90 7.66
N ASP A 183 -15.36 -3.95 6.75
CA ASP A 183 -16.64 -3.26 6.63
C ASP A 183 -17.70 -4.19 6.02
N MET A 184 -17.33 -4.95 4.98
CA MET A 184 -18.20 -5.98 4.40
C MET A 184 -18.54 -7.09 5.40
N MET A 185 -17.57 -7.54 6.20
CA MET A 185 -17.78 -8.60 7.20
C MET A 185 -18.79 -8.21 8.28
N LYS A 186 -18.90 -6.94 8.65
CA LYS A 186 -19.86 -6.47 9.67
C LYS A 186 -21.33 -6.65 9.24
N LEU A 187 -21.57 -6.62 7.93
CA LEU A 187 -22.90 -6.72 7.33
C LEU A 187 -23.40 -8.16 7.18
N ALA A 188 -22.51 -9.14 7.33
CA ALA A 188 -22.86 -10.54 7.29
C ALA A 188 -23.73 -10.96 8.47
N CYS A 189 -24.67 -11.87 8.22
CA CYS A 189 -25.58 -12.42 9.24
C CYS A 189 -25.34 -13.91 9.55
N ALA A 190 -24.23 -14.46 9.07
CA ALA A 190 -23.75 -15.80 9.43
C ALA A 190 -22.48 -15.73 10.30
N ASP A 191 -22.03 -16.88 10.77
CA ASP A 191 -20.75 -16.99 11.48
C ASP A 191 -19.57 -16.60 10.56
N ILE A 192 -18.83 -15.59 11.00
CA ILE A 192 -17.67 -15.03 10.30
C ILE A 192 -16.33 -15.57 10.82
N THR A 193 -16.34 -16.55 11.74
CA THR A 193 -15.13 -17.06 12.41
C THR A 193 -14.02 -17.45 11.43
N ILE A 194 -14.33 -18.21 10.38
CA ILE A 194 -13.33 -18.61 9.36
C ILE A 194 -12.72 -17.40 8.64
N ASN A 195 -13.52 -16.36 8.34
CA ASN A 195 -13.02 -15.13 7.71
C ASN A 195 -12.08 -14.37 8.66
N ILE A 196 -12.39 -14.34 9.96
CA ILE A 196 -11.53 -13.72 10.98
C ILE A 196 -10.22 -14.49 11.11
N VAL A 197 -10.28 -15.82 11.26
CA VAL A 197 -9.09 -16.67 11.39
C VAL A 197 -8.20 -16.55 10.16
N TYR A 198 -8.78 -16.63 8.97
CA TYR A 198 -8.04 -16.48 7.72
C TYR A 198 -7.47 -15.07 7.54
N GLY A 199 -8.26 -14.03 7.82
CA GLY A 199 -7.78 -12.64 7.76
C GLY A 199 -6.63 -12.37 8.75
N LEU A 200 -6.67 -12.94 9.96
CA LEU A 200 -5.57 -12.87 10.91
C LEU A 200 -4.34 -13.66 10.43
N PHE A 201 -4.54 -14.84 9.85
CA PHE A 201 -3.46 -15.60 9.23
C PHE A 201 -2.77 -14.80 8.14
N VAL A 202 -3.52 -14.20 7.21
CA VAL A 202 -2.99 -13.33 6.16
C VAL A 202 -2.21 -12.16 6.80
N LEU A 203 -2.79 -11.45 7.76
CA LEU A 203 -2.15 -10.30 8.40
C LEU A 203 -0.83 -10.68 9.08
N ILE A 204 -0.80 -11.78 9.85
CA ILE A 204 0.39 -12.19 10.60
C ILE A 204 1.46 -12.75 9.64
N SER A 205 1.08 -13.64 8.72
CA SER A 205 2.01 -14.29 7.79
C SER A 205 2.57 -13.35 6.72
N THR A 206 1.88 -12.25 6.43
CA THR A 206 2.35 -11.21 5.51
C THR A 206 2.94 -10.03 6.25
N ILE A 207 2.10 -9.07 6.64
CA ILE A 207 2.49 -7.80 7.26
C ILE A 207 3.34 -8.02 8.53
N GLY A 208 2.95 -8.96 9.39
CA GLY A 208 3.70 -9.26 10.62
C GLY A 208 5.11 -9.78 10.35
N MET A 209 5.23 -10.76 9.44
CA MET A 209 6.53 -11.32 9.05
C MET A 209 7.40 -10.32 8.31
N ASP A 210 6.82 -9.54 7.39
CA ASP A 210 7.56 -8.52 6.63
C ASP A 210 8.13 -7.45 7.57
N LEU A 211 7.32 -6.95 8.51
CA LEU A 211 7.76 -5.98 9.52
C LEU A 211 8.87 -6.55 10.42
N LEU A 212 8.75 -7.82 10.83
CA LEU A 212 9.77 -8.50 11.62
C LEU A 212 11.10 -8.58 10.87
N PHE A 213 11.09 -8.98 9.61
CA PHE A 213 12.31 -9.08 8.82
C PHE A 213 12.91 -7.70 8.51
N ILE A 214 12.08 -6.69 8.22
CA ILE A 214 12.54 -5.29 8.10
C ILE A 214 13.24 -4.86 9.39
N PHE A 215 12.62 -5.10 10.54
CA PHE A 215 13.20 -4.76 11.84
C PHE A 215 14.54 -5.47 12.06
N LEU A 216 14.62 -6.78 11.81
CA LEU A 216 15.86 -7.55 11.93
C LEU A 216 16.96 -7.02 10.99
N SER A 217 16.63 -6.72 9.72
CA SER A 217 17.57 -6.11 8.77
C SER A 217 18.13 -4.80 9.33
N TYR A 218 17.29 -3.94 9.89
CA TYR A 218 17.72 -2.67 10.46
C TYR A 218 18.53 -2.81 11.74
N VAL A 219 18.22 -3.77 12.61
CA VAL A 219 19.06 -4.08 13.77
C VAL A 219 20.47 -4.48 13.32
N LEU A 220 20.59 -5.31 12.29
CA LEU A 220 21.88 -5.73 11.75
C LEU A 220 22.63 -4.57 11.06
N ILE A 221 21.93 -3.74 10.29
CA ILE A 221 22.49 -2.51 9.69
C ILE A 221 23.05 -1.61 10.78
N LEU A 222 22.27 -1.34 11.84
CA LEU A 222 22.72 -0.49 12.94
C LEU A 222 23.95 -1.06 13.65
N ARG A 223 23.99 -2.39 13.87
CA ARG A 223 25.18 -3.06 14.42
C ARG A 223 26.41 -2.88 13.54
N SER A 224 26.26 -3.06 12.22
CA SER A 224 27.36 -2.87 11.26
C SER A 224 27.85 -1.41 11.22
N VAL A 225 26.93 -0.45 11.18
CA VAL A 225 27.25 0.98 11.19
C VAL A 225 27.98 1.38 12.49
N MET A 226 27.55 0.88 13.65
CA MET A 226 28.20 1.18 14.92
C MET A 226 29.64 0.65 15.00
N ALA A 227 30.01 -0.35 14.19
CA ALA A 227 31.37 -0.85 14.09
C ALA A 227 32.31 0.05 13.26
N ILE A 228 31.78 0.97 12.45
CA ILE A 228 32.57 1.93 11.66
C ILE A 228 33.27 2.90 12.61
N ALA A 229 34.56 3.16 12.42
CA ALA A 229 35.33 4.04 13.33
C ALA A 229 34.99 5.53 13.16
N SER A 230 34.79 6.00 11.93
CA SER A 230 34.53 7.42 11.64
C SER A 230 33.05 7.79 11.84
N HIS A 231 32.80 8.84 12.62
CA HIS A 231 31.45 9.38 12.82
C HIS A 231 30.83 9.91 11.52
N GLU A 232 31.65 10.51 10.65
CA GLU A 232 31.18 11.02 9.36
C GLU A 232 30.72 9.88 8.43
N GLU A 233 31.48 8.78 8.41
CA GLU A 233 31.12 7.59 7.63
C GLU A 233 29.85 6.92 8.18
N ARG A 234 29.66 6.91 9.50
CA ARG A 234 28.40 6.44 10.13
C ARG A 234 27.20 7.25 9.67
N LEU A 235 27.30 8.58 9.73
CA LEU A 235 26.22 9.47 9.28
C LEU A 235 25.92 9.29 7.81
N LYS A 236 26.95 9.15 6.98
CA LYS A 236 26.80 8.89 5.55
C LYS A 236 26.05 7.58 5.30
N ALA A 237 26.41 6.50 5.99
CA ALA A 237 25.74 5.20 5.86
C ALA A 237 24.25 5.28 6.28
N LEU A 238 23.95 5.86 7.46
CA LEU A 238 22.57 6.02 7.92
C LEU A 238 21.72 6.91 7.01
N ASN A 239 22.31 7.96 6.44
CA ASN A 239 21.61 8.85 5.53
C ASN A 239 21.12 8.11 4.26
N THR A 240 21.78 7.02 3.85
CA THR A 240 21.31 6.17 2.74
C THR A 240 20.05 5.35 3.07
N CYS A 241 19.72 5.19 4.35
CA CYS A 241 18.56 4.42 4.82
C CYS A 241 17.34 5.29 5.11
N VAL A 242 17.51 6.62 5.26
CA VAL A 242 16.45 7.52 5.71
C VAL A 242 15.22 7.47 4.82
N SER A 243 15.39 7.48 3.50
CA SER A 243 14.25 7.39 2.56
C SER A 243 13.44 6.12 2.78
N HIS A 244 14.11 4.98 2.92
CA HIS A 244 13.44 3.71 3.17
C HIS A 244 12.75 3.67 4.55
N ILE A 245 13.39 4.16 5.62
CA ILE A 245 12.76 4.24 6.95
C ILE A 245 11.50 5.12 6.89
N LEU A 246 11.56 6.27 6.21
CA LEU A 246 10.41 7.16 6.06
C LEU A 246 9.27 6.47 5.27
N ALA A 247 9.58 5.72 4.22
CA ALA A 247 8.59 4.96 3.46
C ALA A 247 7.95 3.85 4.32
N VAL A 248 8.75 3.09 5.07
CA VAL A 248 8.26 2.07 6.02
C VAL A 248 7.34 2.70 7.06
N LEU A 249 7.70 3.84 7.64
CA LEU A 249 6.85 4.55 8.60
C LEU A 249 5.56 5.05 7.95
N ALA A 250 5.64 5.62 6.75
CA ALA A 250 4.49 6.10 5.99
C ALA A 250 3.48 4.98 5.67
N PHE A 251 3.95 3.75 5.46
CA PHE A 251 3.10 2.59 5.20
C PHE A 251 2.56 1.92 6.47
N TYR A 252 3.44 1.53 7.39
CA TYR A 252 3.04 0.71 8.55
C TYR A 252 2.31 1.50 9.63
N VAL A 253 2.62 2.79 9.85
CA VAL A 253 1.96 3.58 10.89
C VAL A 253 0.46 3.74 10.61
N PRO A 254 0.01 4.17 9.42
CA PRO A 254 -1.41 4.21 9.10
C PRO A 254 -2.10 2.85 9.19
N MET A 255 -1.46 1.78 8.69
CA MET A 255 -2.02 0.44 8.71
C MET A 255 -2.27 -0.08 10.14
N ILE A 256 -1.28 0.08 11.03
CA ILE A 256 -1.41 -0.26 12.44
C ILE A 256 -2.48 0.62 13.09
N GLY A 257 -2.51 1.92 12.78
CA GLY A 257 -3.53 2.85 13.27
C GLY A 257 -4.96 2.43 12.94
N VAL A 258 -5.23 2.08 11.68
CA VAL A 258 -6.54 1.55 11.24
C VAL A 258 -6.90 0.29 12.01
N SER A 259 -5.96 -0.64 12.15
CA SER A 259 -6.17 -1.91 12.86
C SER A 259 -6.48 -1.70 14.34
N MET A 260 -5.75 -0.81 15.02
CA MET A 260 -5.96 -0.48 16.43
C MET A 260 -7.32 0.16 16.66
N VAL A 261 -7.68 1.14 15.83
CA VAL A 261 -8.97 1.83 15.95
C VAL A 261 -10.14 0.89 15.65
N HIS A 262 -10.03 0.01 14.64
CA HIS A 262 -11.07 -0.98 14.37
C HIS A 262 -11.26 -2.00 15.51
N ARG A 263 -10.17 -2.39 16.20
CA ARG A 263 -10.20 -3.44 17.24
C ARG A 263 -10.52 -2.92 18.64
N PHE A 264 -9.99 -1.76 19.00
CA PHE A 264 -10.07 -1.19 20.35
C PHE A 264 -10.90 0.10 20.43
N GLY A 265 -11.14 0.77 19.29
CA GLY A 265 -11.86 2.04 19.22
C GLY A 265 -13.38 1.92 19.28
N LYS A 266 -13.94 1.15 20.23
CA LYS A 266 -15.40 0.96 20.36
C LYS A 266 -16.19 2.26 20.57
N ASN A 267 -15.54 3.28 21.14
CA ASN A 267 -16.11 4.60 21.45
C ASN A 267 -15.57 5.71 20.53
N VAL A 268 -14.84 5.37 19.47
CA VAL A 268 -14.25 6.35 18.56
C VAL A 268 -15.31 6.80 17.54
N PRO A 269 -15.46 8.10 17.26
CA PRO A 269 -16.40 8.58 16.25
C PRO A 269 -16.16 7.95 14.87
N GLY A 270 -17.24 7.60 14.15
CA GLY A 270 -17.16 6.97 12.83
C GLY A 270 -16.29 7.71 11.81
N PHE A 271 -16.26 9.05 11.89
CA PHE A 271 -15.37 9.90 11.09
C PHE A 271 -13.89 9.54 11.22
N ILE A 272 -13.41 9.17 12.42
CA ILE A 272 -11.99 8.83 12.65
C ILE A 272 -11.62 7.51 11.99
N HIS A 273 -12.53 6.52 12.01
CA HIS A 273 -12.31 5.25 11.30
C HIS A 273 -12.09 5.50 9.81
N VAL A 274 -12.90 6.38 9.22
CA VAL A 274 -12.78 6.70 7.80
C VAL A 274 -11.56 7.57 7.51
N LEU A 275 -11.25 8.56 8.35
CA LEU A 275 -10.05 9.38 8.20
C LEU A 275 -8.79 8.51 8.20
N LEU A 276 -8.64 7.62 9.17
CA LEU A 276 -7.50 6.69 9.23
C LEU A 276 -7.44 5.76 8.02
N SER A 277 -8.59 5.31 7.53
CA SER A 277 -8.64 4.44 6.35
C SER A 277 -8.22 5.20 5.08
N ASN A 278 -8.59 6.47 4.94
CA ASN A 278 -8.08 7.34 3.87
C ASN A 278 -6.59 7.65 4.03
N ILE A 279 -6.11 7.88 5.25
CA ILE A 279 -4.67 8.07 5.52
C ILE A 279 -3.91 6.82 5.06
N TYR A 280 -4.37 5.62 5.42
CA TYR A 280 -3.79 4.37 4.94
C TYR A 280 -3.79 4.26 3.40
N LEU A 281 -4.85 4.70 2.74
CA LEU A 281 -4.97 4.65 1.28
C LEU A 281 -4.06 5.65 0.56
N PHE A 282 -3.93 6.88 1.07
CA PHE A 282 -3.29 7.98 0.34
C PHE A 282 -1.87 8.29 0.78
N VAL A 283 -1.54 8.10 2.06
CA VAL A 283 -0.24 8.51 2.60
C VAL A 283 0.92 7.82 1.89
N PRO A 284 0.94 6.49 1.71
CA PRO A 284 2.06 5.84 1.03
C PRO A 284 2.18 6.29 -0.44
N PRO A 285 1.13 6.21 -1.30
CA PRO A 285 1.23 6.62 -2.70
C PRO A 285 1.62 8.08 -2.93
N VAL A 286 1.27 8.98 -2.00
CA VAL A 286 1.62 10.40 -2.09
C VAL A 286 3.02 10.68 -1.54
N LEU A 287 3.38 10.08 -0.39
CA LEU A 287 4.66 10.37 0.25
C LEU A 287 5.84 9.63 -0.36
N ASN A 288 5.65 8.38 -0.82
CA ASN A 288 6.72 7.59 -1.44
C ASN A 288 7.46 8.39 -2.53
N PRO A 289 6.79 8.93 -3.56
CA PRO A 289 7.48 9.66 -4.61
C PRO A 289 8.16 10.94 -4.11
N LEU A 290 7.58 11.62 -3.12
CA LEU A 290 8.15 12.83 -2.53
C LEU A 290 9.41 12.51 -1.72
N ILE A 291 9.38 11.46 -0.89
CA ILE A 291 10.50 11.00 -0.07
C ILE A 291 11.68 10.65 -0.97
N TYR A 292 11.46 9.82 -1.99
CA TYR A 292 12.54 9.37 -2.87
C TYR A 292 13.06 10.49 -3.79
N SER A 293 12.19 11.37 -4.30
CA SER A 293 12.63 12.51 -5.13
C SER A 293 13.37 13.58 -4.33
N ALA A 294 12.99 13.82 -3.06
CA ALA A 294 13.65 14.82 -2.23
C ALA A 294 15.02 14.36 -1.72
N LYS A 295 15.15 13.06 -1.40
CA LYS A 295 16.37 12.51 -0.77
C LYS A 295 17.35 11.90 -1.77
N THR A 296 16.90 11.40 -2.92
CA THR A 296 17.78 10.78 -3.93
C THR A 296 18.14 11.79 -5.00
N LYS A 297 19.39 12.26 -5.00
CA LYS A 297 19.89 13.30 -5.92
C LYS A 297 19.83 12.84 -7.38
N GLU A 298 19.98 11.56 -7.62
CA GLU A 298 19.99 10.90 -8.92
C GLU A 298 18.59 10.95 -9.53
N ILE A 299 17.56 10.56 -8.76
CA ILE A 299 16.14 10.65 -9.17
C ILE A 299 15.78 12.11 -9.45
N ARG A 300 16.16 13.03 -8.57
CA ARG A 300 15.91 14.46 -8.79
C ARG A 300 16.54 14.98 -10.08
N ARG A 301 17.79 14.59 -10.36
CA ARG A 301 18.49 14.97 -11.60
C ARG A 301 17.82 14.38 -12.84
N ALA A 302 17.45 13.11 -12.80
CA ALA A 302 16.72 12.45 -13.88
C ALA A 302 15.38 13.16 -14.18
N ILE A 303 14.63 13.50 -13.14
CA ILE A 303 13.36 14.24 -13.26
C ILE A 303 13.58 15.61 -13.92
N VAL A 304 14.56 16.38 -13.46
CA VAL A 304 14.89 17.69 -14.05
C VAL A 304 15.30 17.55 -15.52
N HIS A 305 16.12 16.55 -15.86
CA HIS A 305 16.54 16.29 -17.23
C HIS A 305 15.37 15.95 -18.15
N MET A 306 14.43 15.10 -17.69
CA MET A 306 13.20 14.80 -18.42
C MET A 306 12.35 16.05 -18.67
N PHE A 307 12.15 16.90 -17.65
CA PHE A 307 11.37 18.13 -17.81
C PHE A 307 12.04 19.12 -18.77
N HIS A 308 13.38 19.16 -18.83
CA HIS A 308 14.09 19.96 -19.83
C HIS A 308 13.91 19.41 -21.25
N HIS A 309 13.91 18.09 -21.44
CA HIS A 309 13.67 17.46 -22.74
C HIS A 309 12.24 17.58 -23.25
N ILE A 310 11.24 17.63 -22.36
CA ILE A 310 9.83 17.83 -22.72
C ILE A 310 9.54 19.30 -23.12
N LYS A 311 10.41 20.23 -22.70
CA LYS A 311 10.26 21.67 -22.93
C LYS A 311 10.99 22.18 -24.18
N MET A 312 11.80 21.34 -24.82
CA MET A 312 12.39 21.57 -26.16
C MET A 312 11.53 20.88 -27.23
#